data_AF-A0A388S951-F1
#
_entry.id   AF-A0A388S951-F1
#
_cell.length_a   1.000
_cell.length_b   1.000
_cell.length_c   1.000
_cell.angle_alpha   90.00
_cell.angle_beta   90.00
_cell.angle_gamma   90.00
#
_symmetry.space_group_name_H-M   'P 1'
#
loop_
_entity.id
_entity.type
_entity.pdbx_description
1 polymer ?
#
loop_
_entity_poly.entity_id
_entity_poly.type
_entity_poly.pdbx_seq_one_letter_code
_entity_poly.pdbx_strand_id
1 'polypeptide(L)' 'MKAEKEIEKTTPEYAPVSWVCEFLGGCSRSTVDRLRKNPVVEFPRPLKFGKVPLFNIEEVRQWAATHRE' A
#
# COMPACT_ATOMS: atom_id res chain seq x y z
N MET A 1 7.97 -35.08 1.01
CA MET A 1 7.36 -34.37 2.14
C MET A 1 6.71 -33.11 1.58
N LYS A 2 5.38 -33.04 1.56
CA LYS A 2 4.64 -31.87 1.07
C LYS A 2 4.58 -30.85 2.21
N ALA A 3 5.31 -29.76 2.09
CA ALA A 3 5.11 -28.59 2.94
C ALA A 3 4.01 -27.75 2.29
N GLU A 4 2.76 -28.11 2.55
CA GLU A 4 1.62 -27.24 2.29
C GLU A 4 1.72 -26.11 3.31
N LYS A 5 2.43 -25.05 2.92
CA LYS A 5 2.52 -23.82 3.68
C LYS A 5 1.11 -23.25 3.71
N GLU A 6 0.40 -23.43 4.82
CA GLU A 6 -0.87 -22.75 5.07
C GLU A 6 -0.61 -21.26 4.86
N ILE A 7 -1.09 -20.74 3.74
CA ILE A 7 -1.16 -19.31 3.51
C ILE A 7 -2.30 -18.88 4.42
N GLU A 8 -1.94 -18.51 5.66
CA GLU A 8 -2.82 -17.80 6.57
C GLU A 8 -3.46 -16.67 5.75
N LYS A 9 -4.75 -16.81 5.46
CA LYS A 9 -5.51 -15.77 4.77
C LYS A 9 -5.69 -14.64 5.78
N THR A 10 -4.64 -13.86 6.00
CA THR A 10 -4.73 -12.59 6.69
C THR A 10 -5.78 -11.77 5.96
N THR A 11 -6.81 -11.36 6.70
CA THR A 11 -7.84 -10.51 6.13
C THR A 11 -7.15 -9.23 5.66
N PRO A 12 -7.35 -8.79 4.40
CA PRO A 12 -6.65 -7.63 3.89
C PRO A 12 -7.00 -6.41 4.75
N GLU A 13 -5.97 -5.82 5.37
CA GLU A 13 -6.10 -4.64 6.19
C GLU A 13 -5.99 -3.38 5.32
N TYR A 14 -6.86 -2.41 5.58
CA TYR A 14 -6.93 -1.18 4.80
C TYR A 14 -6.69 0.05 5.67
N ALA A 15 -5.92 1.00 5.14
CA ALA A 15 -5.58 2.22 5.86
C ALA A 15 -5.84 3.49 5.01
N PRO A 16 -6.17 4.62 5.66
CA PRO A 16 -6.32 5.89 4.96
C PRO A 16 -4.98 6.42 4.45
N VAL A 17 -5.05 7.38 3.52
CA VAL A 17 -3.87 8.06 2.97
C VAL A 17 -2.94 8.68 4.03
N SER A 18 -3.47 9.07 5.20
CA SER A 18 -2.66 9.61 6.30
C SER A 18 -1.66 8.60 6.83
N TRP A 19 -2.09 7.34 7.02
CA TRP A 19 -1.21 6.26 7.44
C TRP A 19 -0.11 6.00 6.41
N VAL A 20 -0.46 6.02 5.11
CA VAL A 20 0.51 5.86 4.02
C VAL A 20 1.56 6.97 4.05
N CYS A 21 1.13 8.21 4.28
CA CYS A 21 2.02 9.36 4.41
C CYS A 21 3.02 9.17 5.56
N GLU A 22 2.55 8.77 6.74
CA GLU A 22 3.39 8.48 7.91
C GLU A 22 4.35 7.32 7.64
N PHE A 23 3.85 6.22 7.09
CA PHE A 23 4.62 5.01 6.79
C PHE A 23 5.78 5.26 5.80
N LEU A 24 5.55 6.12 4.80
CA LEU A 24 6.57 6.51 3.82
C LEU A 24 7.57 7.56 4.35
N GLY A 25 7.59 7.83 5.66
CA GLY A 25 8.53 8.75 6.30
C GLY A 25 7.95 10.15 6.54
N GLY A 26 6.64 10.27 6.74
CA GLY A 26 5.97 11.55 7.00
C GLY A 26 5.81 12.42 5.74
N CYS A 27 5.60 11.81 4.57
CA CYS A 27 5.48 12.55 3.32
C CYS A 27 4.12 13.27 3.18
N SER A 28 4.03 14.21 2.23
CA SER A 28 2.77 14.93 1.98
C SER A 28 1.77 14.06 1.21
N ARG A 29 0.47 14.34 1.34
CA ARG A 29 -0.57 13.70 0.51
C ARG A 29 -0.33 13.92 -0.99
N SER A 30 0.19 15.08 -1.36
CA SER A 30 0.55 15.40 -2.75
C SER A 30 1.66 14.49 -3.28
N THR A 31 2.58 14.04 -2.42
CA THR A 31 3.59 13.04 -2.77
C THR A 31 2.94 11.71 -3.10
N VAL A 32 2.02 11.23 -2.25
CA VAL A 32 1.27 9.99 -2.50
C VAL A 32 0.45 10.10 -3.79
N ASP A 33 -0.19 11.24 -4.05
CA ASP A 33 -0.92 11.45 -5.31
C ASP A 33 -0.01 11.49 -6.54
N ARG A 34 1.22 12.00 -6.42
CA ARG A 34 2.23 11.91 -7.50
C ARG A 34 2.64 10.46 -7.77
N LEU A 35 2.89 9.67 -6.71
CA LEU A 35 3.22 8.25 -6.84
C LEU A 35 2.09 7.49 -7.55
N ARG A 36 0.84 7.73 -7.17
CA ARG A 36 -0.34 7.11 -7.82
C ARG A 36 -0.51 7.47 -9.29
N LYS A 37 -0.11 8.67 -9.68
CA LYS A 37 -0.21 9.15 -11.06
C LYS A 37 0.98 8.72 -11.92
N ASN A 38 2.07 8.27 -11.30
CA ASN A 38 3.25 7.86 -12.01
C ASN A 38 3.10 6.38 -12.43
N PRO A 39 2.99 6.09 -13.74
CA PRO A 39 2.79 4.72 -14.22
C PRO A 39 4.04 3.85 -14.07
N VAL A 40 5.22 4.43 -13.86
CA VAL A 40 6.50 3.71 -13.79
C VAL A 40 6.72 3.08 -12.42
N VAL A 41 6.21 3.69 -11.37
CA VAL A 41 6.46 3.24 -9.98
C VAL A 41 5.42 2.25 -9.47
N GLU A 42 4.41 1.89 -10.28
CA GLU A 42 3.39 0.88 -9.93
C GLU A 42 2.81 0.99 -8.51
N PHE A 43 2.61 2.23 -8.03
CA PHE A 43 2.18 2.45 -6.65
C PHE A 43 0.79 1.86 -6.39
N PRO A 44 0.55 1.24 -5.22
CA PRO A 44 -0.73 0.62 -4.89
C PRO A 44 -1.92 1.55 -5.09
N ARG A 45 -2.97 1.02 -5.73
CA ARG A 45 -4.19 1.79 -5.98
C ARG A 45 -5.12 1.70 -4.78
N PRO A 46 -5.66 2.83 -4.30
CA PRO A 46 -6.62 2.77 -3.22
C PRO A 46 -7.95 2.21 -3.71
N LEU A 47 -8.62 1.46 -2.85
CA LEU A 47 -10.03 1.19 -2.97
C LEU A 47 -10.82 2.48 -2.69
N LYS A 48 -11.77 2.77 -3.58
CA LYS A 48 -12.75 3.83 -3.35
C LYS A 48 -13.88 3.28 -2.50
N PHE A 49 -13.68 3.21 -1.19
CA PHE A 49 -14.74 2.90 -0.25
C PHE A 49 -15.30 4.21 0.33
N GLY A 50 -16.43 4.67 -0.22
CA GLY A 50 -17.07 5.92 0.20
C GLY A 50 -16.24 7.17 -0.12
N LYS A 51 -16.15 8.10 0.84
CA LYS A 51 -15.51 9.42 0.65
C LYS A 51 -13.98 9.42 0.79
N VAL A 52 -13.39 8.39 1.39
CA VAL A 52 -11.96 8.36 1.73
C VAL A 52 -11.27 7.22 0.98
N PRO A 53 -10.19 7.49 0.23
CA PRO A 53 -9.41 6.42 -0.40
C PRO A 53 -8.72 5.58 0.67
N LEU A 54 -8.91 4.27 0.60
CA LEU A 54 -8.29 3.29 1.49
C LEU A 54 -7.28 2.44 0.72
N PHE A 55 -6.07 2.33 1.23
CA PHE A 55 -4.99 1.53 0.63
C PHE A 55 -4.88 0.20 1.34
N ASN A 56 -4.63 -0.86 0.59
CA ASN A 56 -4.24 -2.13 1.18
C ASN A 56 -2.85 -1.97 1.81
N ILE A 57 -2.76 -2.24 3.12
CA ILE A 57 -1.53 -2.10 3.89
C ILE A 57 -0.44 -3.03 3.35
N GLU A 58 -0.80 -4.26 2.97
CA GLU A 58 0.17 -5.25 2.51
C GLU A 58 0.79 -4.84 1.17
N GLU A 59 -0.02 -4.37 0.21
CA GLU A 59 0.48 -3.86 -1.07
C GLU A 59 1.43 -2.67 -0.87
N VAL A 60 1.11 -1.75 0.05
CA VAL A 60 1.96 -0.60 0.37
C VAL A 60 3.28 -1.04 1.02
N ARG A 61 3.26 -2.04 1.90
CA ARG A 61 4.47 -2.61 2.51
C ARG A 61 5.35 -3.30 1.46
N GLN A 62 4.76 -4.12 0.59
CA GLN A 62 5.47 -4.82 -0.47
C GLN A 62 6.10 -3.82 -1.45
N TRP A 63 5.34 -2.80 -1.87
CA TRP A 63 5.86 -1.73 -2.72
C TRP A 63 7.02 -0.98 -2.07
N ALA A 64 6.90 -0.63 -0.79
CA ALA A 64 7.96 0.07 -0.09
C ALA A 64 9.22 -0.79 0.08
N ALA A 65 9.07 -2.12 0.20
CA ALA A 65 10.20 -3.04 0.26
C ALA A 65 10.96 -3.11 -1.07
N THR A 66 10.27 -3.06 -2.21
CA THR A 66 10.91 -3.12 -3.54
C THR A 66 11.53 -1.80 -4.00
N HIS A 67 11.15 -0.67 -3.40
CA HIS A 67 11.60 0.68 -3.80
C HIS A 67 12.55 1.35 -2.80
N ARG A 68 12.87 0.69 -1.68
CA ARG A 68 13.83 1.19 -0.66
C ARG A 68 15.25 0.63 -0.81
N GLU A 69 15.54 -0.12 -1.87
CA GLU A 69 16.89 -0.59 -2.23
C GLU A 69 17.71 0.47 -2.99
#